data_AF-V2ZJI8-F1
#
_entry.id   AF-V2ZJI8-F1
#
_cell.length_a   1.000
_cell.length_b   1.000
_cell.length_c   1.000
_cell.angle_alpha   90.00
_cell.angle_beta   90.00
_cell.angle_gamma   90.00
#
_symmetry.space_group_name_H-M   'P 1'
#
loop_
_entity.id
_entity.type
_entity.pdbx_description
1 polymer ?
#
loop_
_entity_poly.entity_id
_entity_poly.type
_entity_poly.pdbx_seq_one_letter_code
_entity_poly.pdbx_strand_id
1 'polypeptide(L)'
;MASGTFFDYYYGGESEQFPFYRIPQQLIAGKDFQHVSAEAKLLYGLLLDRMDLSVKSGWHDKMGRVYIYFTLAEIQENLNCGHDKATKLLVELDTPNGCGLIERVKQGQGRPAKIYVKRLTARE
;
A
#
# COMPACT_ATOMS: atom_id res chain seq x y z
N MET A 1 -18.79 -1.84 -29.13
CA MET A 1 -19.63 -0.76 -28.57
C MET A 1 -18.84 -0.13 -27.44
N ALA A 2 -18.28 1.07 -27.63
CA ALA A 2 -17.61 1.78 -26.54
C ALA A 2 -18.69 2.32 -25.59
N SER A 3 -18.70 1.84 -24.36
CA SER A 3 -19.47 2.44 -23.26
C SER A 3 -18.95 3.87 -23.08
N GLY A 4 -19.69 4.87 -23.55
CA GLY A 4 -19.39 6.27 -23.29
C GLY A 4 -19.44 6.50 -21.78
N THR A 5 -18.31 6.83 -21.18
CA THR A 5 -18.24 7.21 -19.77
C THR A 5 -18.91 8.59 -19.65
N PHE A 6 -20.09 8.63 -19.05
CA PHE A 6 -20.76 9.90 -18.72
C PHE A 6 -20.22 10.39 -17.38
N PHE A 7 -19.72 11.63 -17.36
CA PHE A 7 -19.25 12.29 -16.15
C PHE A 7 -20.34 13.27 -15.69
N ASP A 8 -20.86 13.08 -14.48
CA ASP A 8 -21.84 13.98 -13.83
C ASP A 8 -21.20 14.68 -12.62
N TYR A 9 -21.85 15.71 -12.09
CA TYR A 9 -21.40 16.41 -10.89
C TYR A 9 -21.81 15.65 -9.62
N TYR A 10 -21.01 15.78 -8.57
CA TYR A 10 -21.40 15.32 -7.23
C TYR A 10 -22.42 16.28 -6.62
N TYR A 11 -23.51 15.75 -6.07
CA TYR A 11 -24.52 16.51 -5.33
C TYR A 11 -24.59 16.03 -3.88
N GLY A 12 -24.51 16.97 -2.92
CA GLY A 12 -24.60 16.62 -1.49
C GLY A 12 -23.48 15.69 -1.00
N GLY A 13 -23.85 14.65 -0.25
CA GLY A 13 -22.93 13.67 0.34
C GLY A 13 -22.61 12.46 -0.55
N GLU A 14 -22.87 12.53 -1.86
CA GLU A 14 -22.65 11.43 -2.81
C GLU A 14 -21.21 10.93 -2.84
N SER A 15 -20.25 11.77 -2.47
CA SER A 15 -18.86 11.35 -2.34
C SER A 15 -18.70 10.22 -1.31
N GLU A 16 -19.45 10.20 -0.20
CA GLU A 16 -19.30 9.20 0.86
C GLU A 16 -19.80 7.79 0.47
N GLN A 17 -20.42 7.64 -0.69
CA GLN A 17 -21.01 6.37 -1.14
C GLN A 17 -19.96 5.37 -1.67
N PHE A 18 -18.72 5.79 -1.84
CA PHE A 18 -17.66 4.97 -2.42
C PHE A 18 -16.68 4.43 -1.37
N PRO A 19 -16.11 3.23 -1.59
CA PRO A 19 -14.97 2.79 -0.82
C PRO A 19 -13.73 3.63 -1.18
N PHE A 20 -12.99 4.06 -0.17
CA PHE A 20 -11.81 4.91 -0.33
C PHE A 20 -10.55 4.21 0.14
N TYR A 21 -9.47 4.39 -0.62
CA TYR A 21 -8.13 4.09 -0.11
C TYR A 21 -7.69 5.16 0.88
N ARG A 22 -7.25 4.72 2.05
CA ARG A 22 -6.78 5.59 3.12
C ARG A 22 -5.28 5.79 3.00
N ILE A 23 -4.87 7.03 2.78
CA ILE A 23 -3.46 7.44 2.81
C ILE A 23 -3.28 8.43 3.96
N PRO A 24 -2.37 8.18 4.93
CA PRO A 24 -2.14 9.11 6.01
C PRO A 24 -1.66 10.47 5.49
N GLN A 25 -2.25 11.56 5.99
CA GLN A 25 -1.86 12.92 5.59
C GLN A 25 -0.38 13.21 5.86
N GLN A 26 0.19 12.64 6.93
CA GLN A 26 1.63 12.75 7.23
C GLN A 26 2.51 12.20 6.10
N LEU A 27 2.05 11.17 5.38
CA LEU A 27 2.79 10.64 4.24
C LEU A 27 2.78 11.62 3.07
N ILE A 28 1.70 12.40 2.92
CA ILE A 28 1.55 13.42 1.87
C ILE A 28 2.32 14.70 2.21
N ALA A 29 2.05 15.27 3.40
CA ALA A 29 2.50 16.61 3.80
C ALA A 29 3.78 16.61 4.66
N GLY A 30 4.17 15.47 5.23
CA GLY A 30 5.32 15.37 6.11
C GLY A 30 6.64 15.57 5.36
N LYS A 31 7.55 16.37 5.94
CA LYS A 31 8.87 16.64 5.37
C LYS A 31 9.70 15.37 5.18
N ASP A 32 9.57 14.43 6.12
CA ASP A 32 10.29 13.16 6.11
C ASP A 32 9.89 12.26 4.93
N PHE A 33 8.76 12.52 4.26
CA PHE A 33 8.25 11.73 3.14
C PHE A 33 8.15 12.51 1.83
N GLN A 34 8.80 13.67 1.74
CA GLN A 34 8.84 14.45 0.49
C GLN A 34 9.60 13.73 -0.62
N HIS A 35 10.60 12.93 -0.27
CA HIS A 35 11.38 12.13 -1.21
C HIS A 35 10.63 10.88 -1.71
N VAL A 36 9.49 10.54 -1.10
CA VAL A 36 8.67 9.40 -1.49
C VAL A 36 7.74 9.80 -2.64
N SER A 37 7.71 9.00 -3.69
CA SER A 37 6.88 9.18 -4.87
C SER A 37 5.40 9.04 -4.56
N ALA A 38 4.56 9.79 -5.26
CA ALA A 38 3.10 9.75 -5.03
C ALA A 38 2.51 8.34 -5.21
N GLU A 39 3.02 7.56 -6.16
CA GLU A 39 2.61 6.17 -6.39
C GLU A 39 3.06 5.23 -5.26
N ALA A 40 4.22 5.48 -4.63
CA ALA A 40 4.62 4.73 -3.44
C ALA A 40 3.70 5.05 -2.25
N LYS A 41 3.25 6.31 -2.13
CA LYS A 41 2.26 6.70 -1.12
C LYS A 41 0.90 6.02 -1.35
N LEU A 42 0.48 5.91 -2.62
CA LEU A 42 -0.71 5.17 -3.01
C LEU A 42 -0.57 3.67 -2.71
N LEU A 43 0.57 3.07 -3.06
CA LEU A 43 0.89 1.68 -2.75
C LEU A 43 0.78 1.43 -1.25
N TYR A 44 1.32 2.32 -0.41
CA TYR A 44 1.18 2.19 1.04
C TYR A 44 -0.30 2.15 1.48
N GLY A 45 -1.17 2.97 0.88
CA GLY A 45 -2.63 2.91 1.12
C GLY A 45 -3.25 1.57 0.73
N LEU A 46 -2.85 1.00 -0.42
CA LEU A 46 -3.28 -0.35 -0.85
C LEU A 46 -2.83 -1.44 0.14
N LEU A 47 -1.60 -1.34 0.64
CA LEU A 47 -1.06 -2.30 1.61
C LEU A 47 -1.80 -2.23 2.95
N LEU A 48 -2.24 -1.05 3.38
CA LEU A 48 -3.08 -0.88 4.57
C LEU A 48 -4.44 -1.57 4.41
N ASP A 49 -5.11 -1.39 3.27
CA ASP A 49 -6.38 -2.07 2.99
C ASP A 49 -6.20 -3.60 2.99
N ARG A 50 -5.12 -4.07 2.37
CA ARG A 50 -4.76 -5.50 2.39
C ARG A 50 -4.45 -6.00 3.81
N MET A 51 -3.84 -5.17 4.65
CA MET A 51 -3.56 -5.49 6.05
C MET A 51 -4.85 -5.68 6.85
N ASP A 52 -5.86 -4.84 6.63
CA ASP A 52 -7.17 -4.98 7.29
C ASP A 52 -7.84 -6.32 6.95
N LEU A 53 -7.70 -6.79 5.71
CA LEU A 53 -8.15 -8.14 5.32
C LEU A 53 -7.35 -9.25 6.03
N SER A 54 -6.04 -9.03 6.20
CA SER A 54 -5.14 -9.98 6.85
C SER A 54 -5.42 -10.13 8.35
N VAL A 55 -5.75 -9.02 9.03
CA VAL A 55 -6.22 -9.02 10.42
C VAL A 55 -7.47 -9.88 10.56
N LYS A 56 -8.46 -9.66 9.70
CA LYS A 56 -9.71 -10.46 9.68
C LYS A 56 -9.45 -11.94 9.41
N SER A 57 -8.40 -12.26 8.66
CA SER A 57 -8.01 -13.63 8.34
C SER A 57 -7.14 -14.29 9.42
N GLY A 58 -6.72 -13.56 10.46
CA GLY A 58 -5.89 -14.06 11.55
C GLY A 58 -4.41 -14.23 11.18
N TRP A 59 -3.90 -13.48 10.20
CA TRP A 59 -2.54 -13.64 9.69
C TRP A 59 -1.51 -12.87 10.51
N HIS A 60 -1.23 -13.41 11.69
CA HIS A 60 -0.28 -12.82 12.64
C HIS A 60 0.92 -13.73 12.83
N ASP A 61 2.09 -13.14 13.09
CA ASP A 61 3.27 -13.89 13.51
C ASP A 61 3.20 -14.26 15.01
N LYS A 62 4.24 -14.94 15.50
CA LYS A 62 4.33 -15.36 16.91
C LYS A 62 4.36 -14.19 17.91
N MET A 63 4.66 -12.97 17.44
CA MET A 63 4.70 -11.75 18.24
C MET A 63 3.41 -10.93 18.10
N GLY A 64 2.40 -11.45 17.38
CA GLY A 64 1.14 -10.74 17.13
C GLY A 64 1.24 -9.68 16.03
N ARG A 65 2.34 -9.63 15.27
CA ARG A 65 2.49 -8.68 14.16
C ARG A 65 1.75 -9.20 12.93
N VAL A 66 0.88 -8.36 12.38
CA VAL A 66 0.15 -8.65 11.14
C VAL A 66 1.12 -8.63 9.98
N TYR A 67 1.03 -9.62 9.10
CA TYR A 67 1.73 -9.62 7.82
C TYR A 67 0.73 -9.80 6.68
N ILE A 68 1.11 -9.37 5.48
CA ILE A 68 0.35 -9.58 4.25
C ILE A 68 1.18 -10.36 3.24
N TYR A 69 0.52 -11.09 2.36
CA TYR A 69 1.09 -11.47 1.07
C TYR A 69 0.53 -10.52 0.03
N PHE A 70 1.43 -9.80 -0.63
CA PHE A 70 1.12 -8.92 -1.74
C PHE A 70 2.20 -9.10 -2.79
N THR A 71 1.82 -9.73 -3.89
CA THR A 71 2.73 -10.13 -4.96
C THR A 71 3.05 -8.94 -5.87
N LEU A 72 4.16 -9.02 -6.60
CA LEU A 72 4.47 -8.03 -7.63
C LEU A 72 3.38 -7.96 -8.70
N ALA A 73 2.78 -9.10 -9.07
CA ALA A 73 1.68 -9.13 -10.02
C ALA A 73 0.45 -8.35 -9.52
N GLU A 74 0.06 -8.51 -8.26
CA GLU A 74 -1.02 -7.72 -7.65
C GLU A 74 -0.70 -6.22 -7.69
N ILE A 75 0.54 -5.81 -7.42
CA ILE A 75 0.95 -4.39 -7.48
C ILE A 75 0.86 -3.86 -8.93
N GLN A 76 1.34 -4.65 -9.89
CA GLN A 76 1.31 -4.29 -11.30
C GLN A 76 -0.13 -4.10 -11.80
N GLU A 77 -1.05 -4.96 -11.39
CA GLU A 77 -2.47 -4.87 -11.73
C GLU A 77 -3.14 -3.66 -11.06
N ASN A 78 -2.98 -3.49 -9.75
CA ASN A 78 -3.63 -2.41 -9.00
C ASN A 78 -3.13 -1.01 -9.41
N LEU A 79 -1.85 -0.87 -9.73
CA LEU A 79 -1.26 0.41 -10.13
C LEU A 79 -1.09 0.55 -11.65
N ASN A 80 -1.54 -0.44 -12.43
CA ASN A 80 -1.36 -0.53 -13.87
C ASN A 80 0.08 -0.18 -14.31
N CYS A 81 1.07 -0.83 -13.69
CA CYS A 81 2.48 -0.49 -13.87
C CYS A 81 3.35 -1.69 -14.28
N GLY A 82 4.48 -1.39 -14.92
CA GLY A 82 5.47 -2.39 -15.31
C GLY A 82 6.20 -3.01 -14.11
N HIS A 83 6.79 -4.18 -14.31
CA HIS A 83 7.47 -4.96 -13.26
C HIS A 83 8.58 -4.16 -12.55
N ASP A 84 9.41 -3.46 -13.31
CA ASP A 84 10.49 -2.64 -12.77
C ASP A 84 9.97 -1.52 -11.88
N LYS A 85 8.83 -0.94 -12.27
CA LYS A 85 8.19 0.14 -11.52
C LYS A 85 7.60 -0.38 -10.21
N ALA A 86 6.83 -1.48 -10.26
CA ALA A 86 6.33 -2.15 -9.06
C ALA A 86 7.46 -2.51 -8.07
N THR A 87 8.59 -2.99 -8.59
CA THR A 87 9.77 -3.30 -7.78
C THR A 87 10.37 -2.06 -7.14
N LYS A 88 10.52 -0.96 -7.89
CA LYS A 88 11.02 0.32 -7.37
C LYS A 88 10.11 0.89 -6.28
N LEU A 89 8.78 0.86 -6.46
CA LEU A 89 7.83 1.33 -5.47
C LEU A 89 7.94 0.54 -4.15
N LEU A 90 8.11 -0.78 -4.22
CA LEU A 90 8.36 -1.57 -3.02
C LEU A 90 9.70 -1.23 -2.36
N VAL A 91 10.77 -1.06 -3.15
CA VAL A 91 12.09 -0.69 -2.62
C VAL A 91 12.06 0.67 -1.92
N GLU A 92 11.32 1.62 -2.48
CA GLU A 92 11.13 2.97 -1.93
C GLU A 92 10.41 2.98 -0.59
N LEU A 93 9.49 2.04 -0.36
CA LEU A 93 8.82 1.86 0.93
C LEU A 93 9.62 0.99 1.92
N ASP A 94 10.56 0.19 1.45
CA ASP A 94 11.25 -0.83 2.25
C ASP A 94 12.24 -0.23 3.24
N THR A 95 12.56 -0.99 4.29
CA THR A 95 13.50 -0.58 5.35
C THR A 95 14.96 -0.40 4.89
N PRO A 96 15.57 -1.27 4.05
CA PRO A 96 16.99 -1.17 3.76
C PRO A 96 17.37 0.00 2.85
N ASN A 97 16.49 0.42 1.94
CA ASN A 97 16.81 1.36 0.86
C ASN A 97 15.82 2.53 0.73
N GLY A 98 14.72 2.49 1.47
CA GLY A 98 13.59 3.40 1.33
C GLY A 98 13.24 4.12 2.63
N CYS A 99 11.99 4.56 2.74
CA CYS A 99 11.48 5.29 3.90
C CYS A 99 11.12 4.40 5.11
N GLY A 100 11.23 3.07 4.98
CA GLY A 100 11.03 2.13 6.09
C GLY A 100 9.58 1.95 6.55
N LEU A 101 8.62 2.22 5.68
CA LEU A 101 7.19 1.98 5.94
C LEU A 101 6.78 0.52 5.78
N ILE A 102 7.59 -0.29 5.10
CA ILE A 102 7.40 -1.73 5.02
C ILE A 102 8.69 -2.49 5.36
N GLU A 103 8.51 -3.75 5.71
CA GLU A 103 9.59 -4.71 5.85
C GLU A 103 9.21 -6.01 5.17
N ARG A 104 10.06 -6.45 4.23
CA ARG A 104 9.83 -7.68 3.45
C ARG A 104 10.73 -8.80 3.95
N VAL A 105 10.11 -9.88 4.43
CA VAL A 105 10.80 -11.07 4.94
C VAL A 105 10.60 -12.24 3.98
N LYS A 106 11.70 -12.69 3.35
CA LYS A 106 11.72 -13.88 2.49
C LYS A 106 11.60 -15.13 3.35
N GLN A 107 10.74 -16.07 2.96
CA GLN A 107 10.44 -17.29 3.73
C GLN A 107 11.09 -18.57 3.19
N GLY A 108 11.95 -18.46 2.16
CA GLY A 108 12.57 -19.59 1.46
C GLY A 108 12.16 -19.68 -0.02
N GLN A 109 12.64 -20.70 -0.73
CA GLN A 109 12.27 -20.94 -2.13
C GLN A 109 10.78 -21.27 -2.28
N GLY A 110 10.13 -20.69 -3.29
CA GLY A 110 8.74 -20.98 -3.65
C GLY A 110 7.66 -20.40 -2.73
N ARG A 111 8.03 -19.68 -1.66
CA ARG A 111 7.07 -19.04 -0.75
C ARG A 111 7.01 -17.52 -0.98
N PRO A 112 5.81 -16.91 -1.00
CA PRO A 112 5.70 -15.45 -1.09
C PRO A 112 6.39 -14.79 0.10
N ALA A 113 6.95 -13.61 -0.12
CA ALA A 113 7.55 -12.83 0.95
C ALA A 113 6.45 -12.29 1.88
N LYS A 114 6.68 -12.36 3.19
CA LYS A 114 5.83 -11.67 4.17
C LYS A 114 6.14 -10.19 4.15
N ILE A 115 5.13 -9.36 3.99
CA ILE A 115 5.27 -7.91 4.09
C ILE A 115 4.66 -7.48 5.41
N TYR A 116 5.45 -6.82 6.25
CA TYR A 116 4.99 -6.16 7.47
C TYR A 116 4.84 -4.67 7.18
N VAL A 117 3.62 -4.15 7.33
CA VAL A 117 3.33 -2.72 7.16
C VAL A 117 3.55 -2.02 8.50
N LYS A 118 4.39 -1.00 8.52
CA LYS A 118 4.76 -0.26 9.74
C LYS A 118 3.92 0.99 9.85
N ARG A 119 3.49 1.30 11.07
CA ARG A 119 2.80 2.57 11.37
C ARG A 119 3.78 3.73 11.28
N LEU A 120 3.28 4.88 10.83
CA LEU A 120 3.95 6.16 11.00
C LEU A 120 3.96 6.49 12.50
N THR A 121 5.12 6.39 13.15
CA THR A 121 5.33 6.98 14.47
C THR A 121 6.15 8.25 14.27
N ALA A 122 5.52 9.42 14.41
CA ALA A 122 6.28 10.60 14.78
C ALA A 122 6.88 10.32 16.16
N ARG A 123 8.21 10.22 16.26
CA ARG A 123 8.87 10.39 17.54
C ARG A 123 8.95 11.90 17.74
N GLU A 124 8.17 12.41 18.68
CA GLU A 124 8.47 13.70 19.33
C GLU A 124 9.75 13.57 20.15
#